data_AF-A0A1C4WEH7-F1
#
_entry.id   AF-A0A1C4WEH7-F1
#
_cell.length_a   1.000
_cell.length_b   1.000
_cell.length_c   1.000
_cell.angle_alpha   90.00
_cell.angle_beta   90.00
_cell.angle_gamma   90.00
#
_symmetry.space_group_name_H-M   'P 1'
#
loop_
_entity.id
_entity.type
_entity.pdbx_description
1 polymer ?
#
loop_
_entity_poly.entity_id
_entity_poly.type
_entity_poly.pdbx_seq_one_letter_code
_entity_poly.pdbx_strand_id
1 'polypeptide(L)'
;MIAIMTPHLAGEIICHVANRLADAVRAFHMAQATAAASAQRAAEDREKVTEARDQLAAAIVEAGRDGMRQIDIVRVTGYTRERVRQILRAHGITPD
;
A
#
# COMPACT_ATOMS: atom_id res chain seq x y z
N MET A 1 43.86 50.05 -23.23
CA MET A 1 42.75 49.30 -23.83
C MET A 1 42.39 48.17 -22.87
N ILE A 2 41.49 48.42 -21.92
CA ILE A 2 41.08 47.43 -20.91
C ILE A 2 39.70 46.92 -21.31
N ALA A 3 39.63 45.63 -21.65
CA ALA A 3 38.41 44.96 -22.10
C ALA A 3 37.41 44.83 -20.94
N ILE A 4 36.30 45.56 -21.04
CA ILE A 4 35.13 45.41 -20.17
C ILE A 4 34.32 44.23 -20.72
N MET A 5 34.64 43.00 -20.31
CA MET A 5 33.92 41.79 -20.74
C MET A 5 33.53 40.86 -19.58
N THR A 6 33.20 41.45 -18.42
CA THR A 6 32.91 40.70 -17.17
C THR A 6 31.52 40.89 -16.53
N PRO A 7 30.46 41.44 -17.17
CA PRO A 7 29.10 41.32 -16.62
C PRO A 7 28.31 40.10 -17.15
N HIS A 8 28.62 39.59 -18.35
CA HIS A 8 27.80 38.57 -19.03
C HIS A 8 27.92 37.16 -18.40
N LEU A 9 29.13 36.73 -18.05
CA LEU A 9 29.40 35.40 -17.50
C LEU A 9 28.76 35.20 -16.11
N ALA A 10 28.72 36.25 -15.28
CA ALA A 10 28.05 36.19 -13.98
C ALA A 10 26.53 36.03 -14.13
N GLY A 11 25.92 36.73 -15.09
CA GLY A 11 24.50 36.61 -15.39
C GLY A 11 24.11 35.22 -15.92
N GLU A 12 24.91 34.65 -16.82
CA GLU A 12 24.69 33.30 -17.36
C GLU A 12 24.81 32.22 -16.29
N ILE A 13 25.81 32.33 -15.40
CA ILE A 13 25.99 31.38 -14.29
C ILE A 13 24.81 31.45 -13.32
N ILE A 14 24.36 32.65 -12.96
CA ILE A 14 23.21 32.82 -12.04
C ILE A 14 21.92 32.26 -12.66
N CYS A 15 21.65 32.55 -13.93
CA CYS A 15 20.50 32.00 -14.64
C CYS A 15 20.55 30.46 -14.73
N HIS A 16 21.72 29.90 -15.00
CA HIS A 16 21.91 28.45 -15.08
C HIS A 16 21.70 27.74 -13.73
N VAL A 17 22.23 28.32 -12.64
CA VAL A 17 22.03 27.80 -11.28
C VAL A 17 20.56 27.91 -10.87
N ALA A 18 19.90 29.03 -11.17
CA ALA A 18 18.48 29.22 -10.91
C ALA A 18 17.61 28.21 -11.67
N ASN A 19 17.95 27.95 -12.94
CA ASN A 19 17.24 26.96 -13.76
C ASN A 19 17.42 25.54 -13.21
N ARG A 20 18.64 25.13 -12.87
CA ARG A 20 18.89 23.82 -12.25
C ARG A 20 18.17 23.64 -10.93
N LEU A 21 18.12 24.69 -10.09
CA LEU A 21 17.37 24.65 -8.84
C LEU A 21 15.87 24.49 -9.11
N ALA A 22 15.32 25.24 -10.05
CA ALA A 22 13.91 25.13 -10.44
C ALA A 22 13.57 23.73 -10.98
N ASP A 23 14.44 23.14 -11.79
CA ASP A 23 14.29 21.75 -12.27
C ASP A 23 14.32 20.74 -11.12
N ALA A 24 15.26 20.87 -10.19
CA ALA A 24 15.37 20.00 -9.03
C ALA A 24 14.13 20.08 -8.12
N VAL A 25 13.62 21.29 -7.88
CA VAL A 25 12.39 21.52 -7.09
C VAL A 25 11.18 20.90 -7.80
N ARG A 26 11.05 21.08 -9.12
CA ARG A 26 9.98 20.43 -9.91
C ARG A 26 10.06 18.91 -9.79
N ALA A 27 11.24 18.33 -10.00
CA ALA A 27 11.45 16.90 -9.91
C ALA A 27 11.11 16.36 -8.51
N PHE A 28 11.50 17.09 -7.45
CA PHE A 28 11.19 16.72 -6.08
C PHE A 28 9.68 16.72 -5.80
N HIS A 29 8.95 17.77 -6.22
CA HIS A 29 7.51 17.81 -6.04
C HIS A 29 6.78 16.73 -6.82
N MET A 30 7.23 16.42 -8.05
CA MET A 30 6.70 15.31 -8.84
C MET A 30 6.94 13.96 -8.15
N ALA A 31 8.13 13.75 -7.59
CA ALA A 31 8.44 12.54 -6.83
C ALA A 31 7.56 12.42 -5.57
N GLN A 32 7.36 13.52 -4.83
CA GLN A 32 6.46 13.55 -3.67
C GLN A 32 5.01 13.23 -4.04
N ALA A 33 4.49 13.83 -5.11
CA ALA A 33 3.12 13.57 -5.58
C ALA A 33 2.94 12.10 -5.98
N THR A 34 3.94 11.52 -6.64
CA THR A 34 3.94 10.09 -7.03
C THR A 34 3.96 9.17 -5.80
N ALA A 35 4.79 9.49 -4.81
CA ALA A 35 4.85 8.74 -3.56
C ALA A 35 3.52 8.81 -2.79
N ALA A 36 2.90 9.99 -2.70
CA ALA A 36 1.61 10.18 -2.05
C ALA A 36 0.49 9.38 -2.74
N ALA A 37 0.42 9.44 -4.08
CA ALA A 37 -0.53 8.65 -4.85
C ALA A 37 -0.33 7.13 -4.66
N SER A 38 0.92 6.68 -4.57
CA SER A 38 1.24 5.27 -4.34
C SER A 38 0.87 4.82 -2.93
N ALA A 39 1.10 5.67 -1.93
CA ALA A 39 0.70 5.42 -0.55
C ALA A 39 -0.81 5.33 -0.40
N GLN A 40 -1.56 6.21 -1.07
CA GLN A 40 -3.03 6.18 -1.08
C GLN A 40 -3.56 4.86 -1.66
N ARG A 41 -3.05 4.44 -2.83
CA ARG A 41 -3.43 3.14 -3.42
C ARG A 41 -3.09 1.97 -2.50
N ALA A 42 -1.91 1.98 -1.88
CA ALA A 42 -1.53 0.94 -0.93
C ALA A 42 -2.45 0.90 0.31
N ALA A 43 -2.95 2.05 0.77
CA ALA A 43 -3.93 2.11 1.85
C ALA A 43 -5.28 1.51 1.43
N GLU A 44 -5.79 1.89 0.26
CA GLU A 44 -7.03 1.33 -0.30
C GLU A 44 -6.94 -0.19 -0.53
N ASP A 45 -5.81 -0.67 -1.04
CA ASP A 45 -5.60 -2.10 -1.26
C ASP A 45 -5.54 -2.88 0.07
N ARG A 46 -4.95 -2.29 1.11
CA ARG A 46 -4.95 -2.88 2.47
C ARG A 46 -6.35 -2.96 3.06
N GLU A 47 -7.18 -1.95 2.82
CA GLU A 47 -8.57 -1.94 3.26
C GLU A 47 -9.36 -3.05 2.57
N LYS A 48 -9.25 -3.18 1.24
CA LYS A 48 -9.88 -4.28 0.48
C LYS A 48 -9.44 -5.67 0.95
N VAL A 49 -8.14 -5.84 1.26
CA VAL A 49 -7.62 -7.11 1.79
C VAL A 49 -8.20 -7.39 3.18
N THR A 50 -8.33 -6.37 4.03
CA THR A 50 -8.97 -6.51 5.34
C THR A 50 -10.42 -6.92 5.19
N GLU A 51 -11.19 -6.24 4.35
CA GLU A 51 -12.59 -6.55 4.08
C GLU A 51 -12.76 -7.97 3.54
N ALA A 52 -11.94 -8.38 2.56
CA ALA A 52 -11.97 -9.73 2.01
C ALA A 52 -11.64 -10.81 3.06
N ARG A 53 -10.73 -10.51 4.01
CA ARG A 53 -10.42 -11.42 5.12
C ARG A 53 -11.58 -11.55 6.10
N ASP A 54 -12.29 -10.45 6.37
CA ASP A 54 -13.46 -10.46 7.25
C ASP A 54 -14.63 -11.22 6.61
N GLN A 55 -14.87 -11.01 5.32
CA GLN A 55 -15.86 -11.77 4.53
C GLN A 55 -15.53 -13.26 4.52
N LEU A 56 -14.26 -13.63 4.33
CA LEU A 56 -13.82 -15.03 4.39
C LEU A 56 -14.04 -15.64 5.79
N ALA A 57 -13.72 -14.90 6.86
CA ALA A 57 -13.95 -15.37 8.22
C ALA A 57 -15.45 -15.60 8.49
N ALA A 58 -16.32 -14.70 8.04
CA ALA A 58 -17.76 -14.87 8.12
C ALA A 58 -18.23 -16.13 7.37
N ALA A 59 -17.75 -16.35 6.14
CA ALA A 59 -18.08 -17.56 5.36
C ALA A 59 -17.62 -18.86 6.05
N ILE A 60 -16.45 -18.86 6.70
CA ILE A 60 -15.96 -20.00 7.50
C ILE A 60 -16.90 -20.28 8.68
N VAL A 61 -17.37 -19.24 9.36
CA VAL A 61 -18.28 -19.35 10.51
C VAL A 61 -19.62 -19.91 10.07
N GLU A 62 -20.19 -19.40 8.98
CA GLU A 62 -21.45 -19.92 8.42
C GLU A 62 -21.31 -21.39 8.00
N ALA A 63 -20.24 -21.76 7.29
CA ALA A 63 -19.98 -23.16 6.94
C ALA A 63 -19.90 -24.07 8.18
N GLY A 64 -19.28 -23.60 9.26
CA GLY A 64 -19.23 -24.32 10.53
C GLY A 64 -20.62 -24.47 11.19
N ARG A 65 -21.46 -23.43 11.12
CA ARG A 65 -22.86 -23.47 11.62
C ARG A 65 -23.74 -24.43 10.83
N ASP A 66 -23.53 -24.49 9.53
CA ASP A 66 -24.23 -25.39 8.61
C ASP A 66 -23.76 -26.86 8.74
N GLY A 67 -22.80 -27.13 9.63
CA GLY A 67 -22.32 -28.48 9.93
C GLY A 67 -21.23 -28.99 8.99
N MET A 68 -20.59 -28.12 8.21
CA MET A 68 -19.43 -28.51 7.40
C MET A 68 -18.27 -28.92 8.31
N ARG A 69 -17.64 -30.07 8.02
CA ARG A 69 -16.53 -30.58 8.84
C ARG A 69 -15.32 -29.66 8.73
N GLN A 70 -14.61 -29.48 9.85
CA GLN A 70 -13.42 -28.63 9.90
C GLN A 70 -12.35 -29.01 8.86
N ILE A 71 -12.18 -30.31 8.57
CA ILE A 71 -11.20 -30.78 7.57
C ILE A 71 -11.58 -30.33 6.15
N ASP A 72 -12.86 -30.22 5.84
CA ASP A 72 -13.33 -29.81 4.52
C ASP A 72 -13.21 -28.28 4.37
N ILE A 73 -13.49 -27.52 5.44
CA ILE A 73 -13.23 -26.08 5.50
C ILE A 73 -11.74 -25.78 5.28
N VAL A 74 -10.85 -26.53 5.93
CA VAL A 74 -9.39 -26.42 5.74
C VAL A 74 -9.01 -26.67 4.28
N ARG A 75 -9.57 -27.69 3.64
CA ARG A 75 -9.29 -28.03 2.23
C ARG A 75 -9.73 -26.93 1.26
N VAL A 76 -10.90 -26.33 1.49
CA VAL A 76 -11.43 -25.28 0.61
C VAL A 76 -10.69 -23.96 0.79
N THR A 77 -10.39 -23.59 2.04
CA THR A 77 -9.79 -22.28 2.35
C THR A 77 -8.27 -22.24 2.26
N GLY A 78 -7.61 -23.40 2.36
CA GLY A 78 -6.16 -23.51 2.45
C GLY A 78 -5.59 -23.02 3.79
N TYR A 79 -6.43 -22.64 4.76
CA TYR A 79 -5.99 -22.26 6.09
C TYR A 79 -5.53 -23.46 6.89
N THR A 80 -4.63 -23.22 7.85
CA THR A 80 -4.26 -24.25 8.80
C THR A 80 -5.46 -24.62 9.67
N ARG A 81 -5.52 -25.88 10.12
CA ARG A 81 -6.58 -26.37 11.02
C ARG A 81 -6.70 -25.53 12.28
N GLU A 82 -5.57 -25.09 12.83
CA GLU A 82 -5.56 -24.22 14.00
C GLU A 82 -6.16 -22.85 13.71
N ARG A 83 -5.88 -22.25 12.53
CA ARG A 83 -6.49 -20.98 12.16
C ARG A 83 -8.00 -21.08 12.02
N VAL A 84 -8.50 -22.14 11.40
CA VAL A 84 -9.95 -22.41 11.30
C VAL A 84 -10.56 -22.59 12.69
N ARG A 85 -9.91 -23.35 13.58
CA ARG A 85 -10.35 -23.54 14.97
C ARG A 85 -10.46 -22.20 15.72
N GLN A 86 -9.46 -21.33 15.59
CA GLN A 86 -9.46 -20.02 16.26
C GLN A 86 -10.63 -19.15 15.79
N ILE A 87 -10.87 -19.11 14.48
CA ILE A 87 -12.00 -18.36 13.91
C ILE A 87 -13.32 -18.91 14.47
N LEU A 88 -13.55 -20.22 14.38
CA LEU A 88 -14.79 -20.83 14.88
C LEU A 88 -15.01 -20.58 16.38
N ARG A 89 -13.97 -20.73 17.20
CA ARG A 89 -14.04 -20.48 18.65
C ARG A 89 -14.31 -19.01 19.00
N ALA A 90 -13.72 -18.08 18.26
CA ALA A 90 -13.97 -16.65 18.46
C ALA A 90 -15.45 -16.30 18.22
N HIS A 91 -16.17 -17.11 17.43
CA HIS A 91 -17.60 -16.97 17.16
C HIS A 91 -18.47 -17.97 17.94
N GLY A 92 -17.94 -18.61 18.99
CA GLY A 92 -18.69 -19.48 19.90
C GLY A 92 -19.04 -20.86 19.34
N ILE A 93 -18.47 -21.26 18.21
CA ILE A 93 -18.65 -22.59 17.64
C ILE A 93 -17.58 -23.50 18.22
N THR A 94 -17.98 -24.60 18.86
CA THR A 94 -17.04 -25.65 19.29
C THR A 94 -16.77 -26.56 18.10
N PRO A 95 -15.56 -26.56 17.52
CA PRO A 95 -15.25 -27.44 16.40
C PRO A 95 -14.92 -28.86 16.92
N ASP A 96 -15.60 -29.84 16.36
CA ASP A 96 -15.36 -31.28 16.57
C ASP A 96 -14.08 -31.79 15.87
#